data_AF-A0A090RTU4-F1
#
_entry.id   AF-A0A090RTU4-F1
#
_cell.length_a   1.000
_cell.length_b   1.000
_cell.length_c   1.000
_cell.angle_alpha   90.00
_cell.angle_beta   90.00
_cell.angle_gamma   90.00
#
_symmetry.space_group_name_H-M   'P 1'
#
loop_
_entity.id
_entity.type
_entity.pdbx_description
1 polymer ?
#
loop_
_entity_poly.entity_id
_entity_poly.type
_entity_poly.pdbx_seq_one_letter_code
_entity_poly.pdbx_strand_id
1 'polypeptide(L)' 'MVTAALGGEAEVNVLDSRFKLKIPAGTQSGRKFKMTGKGVTDRKGQTGDLLVKIQVETPTNLTDRQRDLLEQFKLTIG' A
#
# COMPACT_ATOMS: atom_id res chain seq x y z
N MET A 1 2.80 -1.76 7.07
CA MET A 1 1.92 -2.64 7.88
C MET A 1 0.58 -1.99 8.25
N VAL A 2 0.54 -0.92 9.05
CA VAL A 2 -0.70 -0.36 9.64
C VAL A 2 -1.76 -0.01 8.59
N THR A 3 -1.39 0.71 7.53
CA THR A 3 -2.31 1.08 6.43
C THR A 3 -2.90 -0.14 5.72
N ALA A 4 -2.17 -1.26 5.67
CA ALA A 4 -2.67 -2.49 5.07
C ALA A 4 -3.71 -3.17 5.98
N ALA A 5 -3.49 -3.15 7.29
CA ALA A 5 -4.41 -3.70 8.28
C ALA A 5 -5.69 -2.86 8.41
N LEU A 6 -5.56 -1.56 8.63
CA LEU A 6 -6.68 -0.65 8.93
C LEU A 6 -7.29 0.01 7.69
N GLY A 7 -6.64 -0.11 6.54
CA GLY A 7 -6.99 0.63 5.33
C GLY A 7 -6.45 2.06 5.36
N GLY A 8 -6.57 2.74 4.22
CA GLY A 8 -6.14 4.13 4.08
C GLY A 8 -5.80 4.47 2.64
N GLU A 9 -4.84 5.37 2.47
CA GLU A 9 -4.36 5.81 1.17
C GLU A 9 -2.83 5.66 1.10
N ALA A 10 -2.33 5.34 -0.08
CA ALA A 10 -0.91 5.40 -0.40
C ALA A 10 -0.69 6.24 -1.65
N GLU A 11 0.43 6.95 -1.70
CA GLU A 11 0.85 7.68 -2.88
C GLU A 11 1.69 6.77 -3.78
N VAL A 12 1.34 6.76 -5.07
CA VAL A 12 2.03 6.01 -6.11
C VAL A 12 2.64 7.03 -7.07
N ASN A 13 3.97 7.04 -7.11
CA ASN A 13 4.74 7.92 -7.98
C ASN A 13 5.12 7.17 -9.26
N VAL A 14 4.77 7.73 -10.41
CA VAL A 14 5.10 7.18 -11.73
C VAL A 14 5.67 8.31 -12.57
N LEU A 15 6.97 8.25 -12.88
CA LEU A 15 7.67 9.33 -13.58
C LEU A 15 7.42 10.66 -12.85
N ASP A 16 6.86 11.66 -13.54
CA ASP A 16 6.54 12.98 -12.99
C ASP A 16 5.12 13.07 -12.40
N SER A 17 4.35 11.99 -12.44
CA SER A 17 2.97 11.94 -11.95
C SER A 17 2.86 11.30 -10.58
N ARG A 18 1.94 11.83 -9.77
CA ARG A 18 1.58 11.26 -8.46
C ARG A 18 0.11 10.90 -8.44
N PHE A 19 -0.19 9.68 -8.00
CA PHE A 19 -1.55 9.18 -7.91
C PHE A 19 -1.82 8.69 -6.49
N LYS A 20 -3.04 8.92 -6.03
CA LYS A 20 -3.51 8.32 -4.78
C LYS A 20 -4.13 6.96 -5.06
N LEU A 21 -3.67 5.94 -4.36
CA LEU A 21 -4.23 4.60 -4.35
C LEU A 21 -4.96 4.37 -3.02
N LYS A 22 -6.26 4.09 -3.09
CA LYS A 22 -7.03 3.66 -1.91
C LYS A 22 -6.68 2.21 -1.58
N ILE A 23 -6.32 1.97 -0.33
CA ILE A 23 -6.00 0.65 0.21
C ILE A 23 -7.17 0.22 1.12
N PRO A 24 -7.94 -0.80 0.73
CA PRO A 24 -8.96 -1.38 1.61
C PRO A 24 -8.33 -1.98 2.87
N ALA A 25 -9.06 -1.95 3.99
CA ALA A 25 -8.65 -2.65 5.20
C ALA A 25 -8.45 -4.16 4.95
N GLY A 26 -7.53 -4.78 5.69
CA GLY A 26 -7.16 -6.19 5.52
C GLY A 26 -6.44 -6.51 4.20
N THR A 27 -5.84 -5.52 3.53
CA THR A 27 -5.11 -5.76 2.28
C THR A 27 -3.87 -6.60 2.52
N GLN A 28 -3.78 -7.74 1.81
CA GLN A 28 -2.68 -8.68 1.93
C GLN A 28 -1.50 -8.29 1.02
N SER A 29 -0.29 -8.69 1.45
CA SER A 29 0.92 -8.59 0.62
C SER A 29 0.75 -9.40 -0.66
N GLY A 30 1.29 -8.91 -1.78
CA GLY A 30 1.16 -9.51 -3.10
C GLY A 30 -0.14 -9.16 -3.84
N ARG A 31 -1.14 -8.55 -3.19
CA ARG A 31 -2.35 -8.06 -3.87
C ARG A 31 -1.97 -7.06 -4.96
N LYS A 32 -2.58 -7.20 -6.14
CA LYS A 32 -2.38 -6.32 -7.27
C LYS A 32 -3.56 -5.38 -7.45
N PHE A 33 -3.29 -4.11 -7.70
CA PHE A 33 -4.26 -3.10 -8.09
C PHE A 33 -3.96 -2.64 -9.51
N LYS A 34 -5.02 -2.43 -10.30
CA LYS A 34 -4.92 -1.85 -11.64
C LYS A 34 -5.42 -0.42 -11.61
N MET A 35 -4.58 0.52 -12.03
CA MET A 35 -4.90 1.93 -12.17
C MET A 35 -4.98 2.25 -13.66
N THR A 36 -6.20 2.31 -14.18
CA THR A 36 -6.44 2.46 -15.62
C THR A 36 -6.09 3.86 -16.10
N GLY A 37 -5.35 3.94 -17.22
CA GLY A 37 -4.90 5.21 -17.82
C GLY A 37 -3.90 5.99 -16.94
N LYS A 38 -3.23 5.33 -15.99
CA LYS A 38 -2.21 5.90 -15.10
C LYS A 38 -0.79 5.36 -15.37
N GLY A 39 -0.61 4.65 -16.47
CA GLY A 39 0.67 4.11 -16.92
C GLY A 39 1.48 5.10 -17.76
N VAL A 40 2.39 4.57 -18.57
CA VAL A 40 3.21 5.38 -19.47
C VAL A 40 2.39 5.84 -20.67
N THR A 41 2.61 7.08 -21.10
CA THR A 41 2.03 7.62 -22.33
C THR A 41 2.97 7.33 -23.50
N ASP A 42 2.45 6.72 -24.55
CA ASP A 42 3.22 6.38 -25.74
C ASP A 42 3.41 7.59 -26.67
N ARG A 43 4.14 7.40 -27.77
CA ARG A 43 4.38 8.46 -28.78
C ARG A 43 3.11 8.91 -29.52
N LYS A 44 2.04 8.12 -29.47
CA LYS A 44 0.74 8.42 -30.09
C LYS A 44 -0.22 9.10 -29.10
N GLY A 45 0.22 9.38 -27.87
CA GLY A 45 -0.57 10.03 -26.83
C GLY A 45 -1.52 9.09 -26.09
N GLN A 46 -1.39 7.76 -26.26
CA GLN A 46 -2.19 6.79 -25.52
C GLN A 46 -1.53 6.46 -24.18
N THR A 47 -2.28 6.59 -23.09
CA THR A 47 -1.80 6.25 -21.75
C THR A 47 -2.21 4.83 -21.37
N GLY A 48 -1.24 3.99 -21.04
CA GLY A 48 -1.48 2.62 -20.58
C GLY A 48 -2.00 2.52 -19.14
N ASP A 49 -2.17 1.28 -18.68
CA ASP A 49 -2.55 0.98 -17.30
C ASP A 49 -1.32 0.77 -16.42
N LEU A 50 -1.43 1.13 -15.14
CA LEU A 50 -0.42 0.86 -14.12
C LEU A 50 -0.87 -0.31 -13.23
N LEU A 51 -0.02 -1.32 -13.10
CA LEU A 51 -0.24 -2.43 -12.17
C LEU A 51 0.63 -2.25 -10.93
N VAL A 52 -0.01 -2.07 -9.78
CA VAL A 52 0.65 -1.86 -8.48
C VAL A 52 0.55 -3.15 -7.66
N LYS A 53 1.69 -3.74 -7.30
CA LYS A 53 1.73 -4.89 -6.37
C LYS A 53 2.03 -4.35 -4.97
N ILE A 54 1.17 -4.64 -4.01
CA ILE A 54 1.39 -4.26 -2.61
C ILE A 54 2.45 -5.16 -1.99
N GLN A 55 3.38 -4.55 -1.27
CA GLN A 55 4.32 -5.24 -0.39
C GLN A 55 4.11 -4.70 1.02
N VAL A 56 3.72 -5.58 1.95
CA VAL A 56 3.56 -5.23 3.35
C VAL A 56 4.83 -5.63 4.09
N GLU A 57 5.50 -4.65 4.68
CA GLU A 57 6.72 -4.88 5.46
C GLU A 57 6.40 -4.90 6.96
N THR A 58 7.10 -5.80 7.66
CA THR A 58 7.06 -5.90 9.12
C THR A 58 8.06 -4.90 9.72
N PRO A 59 7.64 -4.05 10.68
CA PRO A 59 8.55 -3.09 11.31
C PRO A 59 9.61 -3.80 12.15
N THR A 60 10.88 -3.40 11.99
CA THR A 60 12.04 -4.02 12.68
C THR A 60 12.54 -3.22 13.86
N ASN A 61 12.39 -1.89 13.84
CA ASN A 61 12.83 -0.99 14.92
C ASN A 61 11.62 -0.37 15.63
N LEU A 62 11.20 -0.99 16.72
CA LEU A 62 10.06 -0.56 17.53
C LEU A 62 10.53 0.17 18.79
N THR A 63 9.89 1.29 19.09
CA THR A 63 9.94 1.93 20.42
C THR A 63 9.19 1.07 21.44
N ASP A 64 9.46 1.27 22.73
CA ASP A 64 8.79 0.50 23.81
C ASP A 64 7.27 0.62 23.74
N ARG A 65 6.76 1.82 23.49
CA ARG A 65 5.31 2.05 23.32
C ARG A 65 4.73 1.30 22.11
N GLN A 66 5.45 1.24 21.00
CA GLN A 66 4.98 0.50 19.82
C GLN A 66 4.98 -1.01 20.04
N ARG A 67 5.97 -1.53 20.80
CA ARG A 67 6.03 -2.94 21.18
C ARG A 67 4.85 -3.31 22.08
N ASP A 68 4.61 -2.53 23.14
CA ASP A 68 3.48 -2.75 24.06
C ASP A 68 2.13 -2.80 23.32
N LEU A 69 1.88 -1.87 22.40
CA LEU A 69 0.66 -1.88 21.58
C LEU A 69 0.53 -3.15 20.72
N LEU A 70 1.63 -3.66 20.16
CA LEU A 70 1.61 -4.90 19.38
C LEU A 70 1.44 -6.14 20.26
N GLU A 71 1.97 -6.15 21.48
CA GLU A 71 1.75 -7.22 22.46
C GLU A 71 0.31 -7.24 22.95
N GLN A 72 -0.28 -6.08 23.25
CA GLN A 72 -1.71 -5.97 23.57
C GLN A 72 -2.57 -6.45 22.41
N PHE A 73 -2.27 -6.01 21.18
CA PHE A 73 -2.96 -6.51 19.99
C PHE A 73 -2.84 -8.03 19.88
N LYS A 74 -1.65 -8.61 20.10
CA LYS A 74 -1.42 -10.07 20.09
C LYS A 74 -2.35 -10.83 21.03
N LEU A 75 -2.70 -10.27 22.19
CA LEU A 75 -3.64 -10.90 23.13
C LEU A 75 -5.10 -10.88 22.64
N THR A 76 -5.43 -10.00 21.69
CA THR A 76 -6.79 -9.88 21.12
C THR A 76 -7.03 -10.76 19.89
N ILE A 77 -5.96 -11.18 19.22
CA ILE A 77 -6.04 -12.07 18.05
C ILE A 77 -5.86 -13.51 18.52
N GLY A 78 -6.93 -14.30 18.45
CA GLY A 78 -6.99 -15.74 18.67
C GLY A 78 -7.18 -16.50 17.38
#